data_AF-A0A4V1IMY7-F1
#
_entry.id   AF-A0A4V1IMY7-F1
#
_cell.length_a   1.000
_cell.length_b   1.000
_cell.length_c   1.000
_cell.angle_alpha   90.00
_cell.angle_beta   90.00
_cell.angle_gamma   90.00
#
_symmetry.space_group_name_H-M   'P 1'
#
loop_
_entity.id
_entity.type
_entity.pdbx_description
1 polymer ?
#
loop_
_entity_poly.entity_id
_entity_poly.type
_entity_poly.pdbx_seq_one_letter_code
_entity_poly.pdbx_strand_id
1 'polypeptide(L)'
;MARSGINKFLVKQARDALLAKGQYPSIDVVRVQLGNTGSKSTISRYLKELEEEEATQLGNEAFLSSALKNMIGELASRLQEEAQEVVKEANEKLKNEQAAWQTRHHNQQQALSAAEKHIASLEGQLVTAQTQGQAATKAQQAMTIKTIALEQEVSSLKALTTEKDNHIQSLEEKHQHSRDALEHYRQSVKEQREKEQYRHEQQIQQLQSEIRQLNQMLSVKQADITQLNRDNARLVTELSEIRKQLSIVETALKKYKDTQKNADEKIILLTTEINNQQKIIDDKTKLLSHLNDQLEASDKAKHKLEIDIVALQTELALKTQFIEK
;
A
#
# COMPACT_ATOMS: atom_id res chain seq x y z
N MET A 1 43.54 144.97 18.82
CA MET A 1 43.59 143.82 19.77
C MET A 1 44.80 143.99 20.66
N ALA A 2 44.63 143.95 21.98
CA ALA A 2 45.67 144.31 22.93
C ALA A 2 46.82 143.28 22.92
N ARG A 3 48.06 143.77 22.81
CA ARG A 3 49.26 142.93 22.81
C ARG A 3 49.57 142.51 24.24
N SER A 4 49.20 141.28 24.60
CA SER A 4 49.66 140.66 25.85
C SER A 4 51.18 140.57 25.83
N GLY A 5 51.85 141.24 26.77
CA GLY A 5 53.30 141.13 26.95
C GLY A 5 53.64 139.77 27.53
N ILE A 6 54.65 139.09 26.98
CA ILE A 6 55.13 137.83 27.57
C ILE A 6 55.74 138.10 28.94
N ASN A 7 55.40 137.24 29.90
CA ASN A 7 55.87 137.31 31.27
C ASN A 7 56.93 136.22 31.53
N LYS A 8 57.91 136.51 32.41
CA LYS A 8 59.07 135.62 32.72
C LYS A 8 58.64 134.20 33.10
N PHE A 9 57.52 134.07 33.83
CA PHE A 9 56.94 132.80 34.24
C PHE A 9 56.60 131.85 33.07
N LEU A 10 56.05 132.37 31.98
CA LEU A 10 55.71 131.55 30.80
C LEU A 10 56.97 131.01 30.12
N VAL A 11 58.01 131.84 30.03
CA VAL A 11 59.32 131.44 29.48
C VAL A 11 59.95 130.33 30.34
N LYS A 12 59.86 130.44 31.67
CA LYS A 12 60.31 129.39 32.60
C LYS A 12 59.54 128.09 32.39
N GLN A 13 58.20 128.12 32.38
CA GLN A 13 57.38 126.93 32.19
C GLN A 13 57.64 126.24 30.85
N ALA A 14 57.82 127.00 29.77
CA ALA A 14 58.16 126.45 28.46
C ALA A 14 59.55 125.79 28.42
N ARG A 15 60.54 126.41 29.08
CA ARG A 15 61.90 125.87 29.23
C ARG A 15 61.91 124.58 30.06
N ASP A 16 61.26 124.57 31.22
CA ASP A 16 61.25 123.43 32.14
C ASP A 16 60.53 122.22 31.51
N ALA A 17 59.48 122.46 30.71
CA ALA A 17 58.80 121.43 29.92
C ALA A 17 59.64 120.86 28.75
N LEU A 18 60.64 121.59 28.27
CA LEU A 18 61.61 121.09 27.27
C LEU A 18 62.72 120.27 27.94
N LEU A 19 63.20 120.71 29.11
CA LEU A 19 64.17 119.97 29.92
C LEU A 19 63.60 118.63 30.41
N ALA A 20 62.34 118.59 30.85
CA ALA A 20 61.63 117.35 31.20
C ALA A 20 61.47 116.37 30.01
N LYS A 21 61.66 116.84 28.77
CA LYS A 21 61.69 116.04 27.54
C LYS A 21 63.10 115.77 27.01
N GLY A 22 64.14 116.19 27.75
CA GLY A 22 65.54 116.02 27.36
C GLY A 22 66.01 116.90 26.19
N GLN A 23 65.32 118.02 25.90
CA GLN A 23 65.66 118.92 24.78
C GLN A 23 66.33 120.20 25.26
N TYR A 24 67.37 120.65 24.53
CA TYR A 24 68.11 121.86 24.89
C TYR A 24 67.28 123.14 24.60
N PRO A 25 67.07 124.04 25.58
CA PRO A 25 66.14 125.16 25.46
C PRO A 25 66.73 126.36 24.68
N SER A 26 66.89 126.20 23.38
CA SER A 26 67.23 127.32 22.48
C SER A 26 66.06 128.31 22.30
N ILE A 27 66.37 129.59 22.06
CA ILE A 27 65.40 130.70 21.94
C ILE A 27 64.24 130.37 21.00
N ASP A 28 64.53 129.75 19.84
CA ASP A 28 63.48 129.40 18.87
C ASP A 28 62.65 128.19 19.30
N VAL A 29 63.20 127.23 20.05
CA VAL A 29 62.46 126.07 20.58
C VAL A 29 61.52 126.52 21.69
N VAL A 30 62.00 127.37 22.60
CA VAL A 30 61.18 127.99 23.66
C VAL A 30 60.07 128.85 23.04
N ARG A 31 60.36 129.60 21.97
CA ARG A 31 59.36 130.39 21.23
C ARG A 31 58.31 129.55 20.52
N VAL A 32 58.68 128.39 19.95
CA VAL A 32 57.71 127.42 19.38
C VAL A 32 56.82 126.84 20.49
N GLN A 33 57.41 126.47 21.64
CA GLN A 33 56.68 125.96 22.80
C GLN A 33 55.73 127.01 23.42
N LEU A 34 56.02 128.30 23.24
CA LEU A 34 55.14 129.44 23.57
C LEU A 34 54.15 129.83 22.44
N GLY A 35 53.93 128.94 21.46
CA GLY A 35 52.96 129.15 20.38
C GLY A 35 53.37 130.25 19.38
N ASN A 36 54.67 130.40 19.13
CA ASN A 36 55.27 131.46 18.29
C ASN A 36 55.03 132.91 18.77
N THR A 37 54.51 133.09 19.98
CA THR A 37 54.36 134.41 20.59
C THR A 37 55.70 134.95 21.08
N GLY A 38 55.89 136.27 21.01
CA GLY A 38 57.06 136.95 21.58
C GLY A 38 58.17 137.33 20.59
N SER A 39 58.79 138.49 20.85
CA SER A 39 60.04 138.91 20.24
C SER A 39 61.21 138.09 20.77
N LYS A 40 62.08 137.60 19.86
CA LYS A 40 63.28 136.81 20.22
C LYS A 40 64.15 137.50 21.28
N SER A 41 64.26 138.83 21.24
CA SER A 41 65.01 139.65 22.22
C SER A 41 64.42 139.62 23.64
N THR A 42 63.11 139.48 23.79
CA THR A 42 62.44 139.40 25.09
C THR A 42 62.59 138.00 25.68
N ILE A 43 62.50 136.97 24.83
CA ILE A 43 62.74 135.58 25.23
C ILE A 43 64.21 135.38 25.61
N SER A 44 65.17 135.90 24.84
CA SER A 44 66.59 135.82 25.18
C SER A 44 66.94 136.58 26.46
N ARG A 45 66.27 137.72 26.73
CA ARG A 45 66.43 138.44 27.99
C ARG A 45 65.90 137.63 29.17
N TYR A 46 64.68 137.08 29.09
CA TYR A 46 64.14 136.26 30.17
C TYR A 46 64.86 134.92 30.35
N LEU A 47 65.41 134.31 29.29
CA LEU A 47 66.27 133.13 29.43
C LEU A 47 67.56 133.46 30.17
N LYS A 48 68.25 134.57 29.83
CA LYS A 48 69.41 135.02 30.62
C LYS A 48 69.08 135.37 32.06
N GLU A 49 67.99 136.10 32.30
CA GLU A 49 67.51 136.41 33.66
C GLU A 49 67.05 135.15 34.44
N LEU A 50 66.84 134.01 33.78
CA LEU A 50 66.56 132.71 34.42
C LEU A 50 67.85 131.89 34.62
N GLU A 51 68.79 131.95 33.69
CA GLU A 51 70.15 131.38 33.82
C GLU A 51 70.93 132.05 34.97
N GLU A 52 70.78 133.36 35.16
CA GLU A 52 71.37 134.11 36.28
C GLU A 52 70.68 133.80 37.63
N GLU A 53 69.37 133.52 37.63
CA GLU A 53 68.65 133.01 38.81
C GLU A 53 69.04 131.56 39.16
N GLU A 54 69.36 130.72 38.18
CA GLU A 54 69.84 129.35 38.45
C GLU A 54 71.31 129.29 38.86
N ALA A 55 72.17 130.13 38.27
CA ALA A 55 73.54 130.31 38.70
C ALA A 55 73.63 130.78 40.16
N THR A 56 72.67 131.57 40.62
CA THR A 56 72.56 131.97 42.04
C THR A 56 71.89 130.91 42.92
N GLN A 57 71.04 130.03 42.39
CA GLN A 57 70.53 128.86 43.13
C GLN A 57 71.59 127.78 43.37
N LEU A 58 72.46 127.49 42.39
CA LEU A 58 73.66 126.65 42.58
C LEU A 58 74.64 127.25 43.60
N GLY A 59 74.69 128.59 43.72
CA GLY A 59 75.44 129.27 44.77
C GLY A 59 74.97 128.97 46.20
N ASN A 60 73.70 128.58 46.40
CA ASN A 60 73.18 128.22 47.72
C ASN A 60 73.53 126.80 48.17
N GLU A 61 74.02 125.92 47.27
CA GLU A 61 74.54 124.61 47.68
C GLU A 61 75.86 124.71 48.47
N ALA A 62 76.52 125.88 48.49
CA ALA A 62 77.79 126.09 49.19
C ALA A 62 77.68 126.20 50.73
N PHE A 63 76.47 126.38 51.28
CA PHE A 63 76.28 126.60 52.73
C PHE A 63 75.81 125.36 53.53
N LEU A 64 75.70 124.20 52.88
CA LEU A 64 75.60 122.93 53.60
C LEU A 64 77.00 122.40 53.92
N SER A 65 77.32 122.31 55.21
CA SER A 65 78.54 121.68 55.73
C SER A 65 78.79 120.33 55.04
N SER A 66 80.05 120.05 54.66
CA SER A 66 80.46 118.80 54.03
C SER A 66 80.03 117.57 54.84
N ALA A 67 79.99 117.68 56.17
CA ALA A 67 79.48 116.62 57.05
C ALA A 67 77.99 116.31 56.83
N LEU A 68 77.14 117.33 56.62
CA LEU A 68 75.71 117.13 56.33
C LEU A 68 75.47 116.55 54.94
N LYS A 69 76.25 116.97 53.94
CA LYS A 69 76.18 116.38 52.59
C LYS A 69 76.58 114.90 52.60
N ASN A 70 77.65 114.55 53.32
CA ASN A 70 78.07 113.16 53.47
C ASN A 70 77.01 112.34 54.22
N MET A 71 76.48 112.85 55.34
CA MET A 71 75.44 112.15 56.11
C MET A 71 74.16 111.91 55.28
N ILE A 72 73.71 112.91 54.51
CA ILE A 72 72.54 112.76 53.61
C ILE A 72 72.86 111.82 52.44
N GLY A 73 74.09 111.83 51.93
CA GLY A 73 74.56 110.89 50.91
C GLY A 73 74.57 109.44 51.40
N GLU A 74 75.08 109.18 52.61
CA GLU A 74 75.06 107.87 53.26
C GLU A 74 73.64 107.39 53.59
N LEU A 75 72.76 108.31 54.01
CA LEU A 75 71.37 107.98 54.32
C LEU A 75 70.55 107.73 53.04
N ALA A 76 70.84 108.44 51.96
CA ALA A 76 70.27 108.19 50.63
C ALA A 76 70.80 106.89 50.00
N SER A 77 72.10 106.58 50.12
CA SER A 77 72.65 105.31 49.64
C SER A 77 72.10 104.13 50.42
N ARG A 78 71.97 104.25 51.74
CA ARG A 78 71.37 103.20 52.59
C ARG A 78 69.88 103.00 52.30
N LEU A 79 69.11 104.08 52.11
CA LEU A 79 67.70 103.99 51.68
C LEU A 79 67.60 103.35 50.27
N GLN A 80 68.55 103.64 49.38
CA GLN A 80 68.60 103.06 48.04
C GLN A 80 69.02 101.58 48.08
N GLU A 81 69.88 101.17 49.01
CA GLU A 81 70.22 99.77 49.28
C GLU A 81 69.01 99.01 49.84
N GLU A 82 68.34 99.53 50.88
CA GLU A 82 67.12 98.95 51.46
C GLU A 82 65.99 98.84 50.42
N ALA A 83 65.79 99.87 49.58
CA ALA A 83 64.83 99.81 48.47
C ALA A 83 65.23 98.78 47.40
N GLN A 84 66.53 98.63 47.11
CA GLN A 84 67.02 97.60 46.20
C GLN A 84 66.87 96.18 46.79
N GLU A 85 67.02 95.99 48.10
CA GLU A 85 66.76 94.72 48.77
C GLU A 85 65.28 94.34 48.72
N VAL A 86 64.37 95.27 49.02
CA VAL A 86 62.92 95.04 48.87
C VAL A 86 62.55 94.70 47.41
N VAL A 87 63.16 95.38 46.42
CA VAL A 87 62.97 95.06 45.00
C VAL A 87 63.57 93.72 44.61
N LYS A 88 64.74 93.33 45.15
CA LYS A 88 65.32 91.99 44.95
C LYS A 88 64.40 90.91 45.52
N GLU A 89 63.97 91.04 46.77
CA GLU A 89 63.03 90.10 47.40
C GLU A 89 61.71 89.98 46.61
N ALA A 90 61.14 91.11 46.16
CA ALA A 90 59.92 91.11 45.37
C ALA A 90 60.12 90.41 44.01
N ASN A 91 61.25 90.66 43.34
CA ASN A 91 61.61 89.98 42.09
C ASN A 91 61.88 88.49 42.29
N GLU A 92 62.49 88.08 43.40
CA GLU A 92 62.71 86.66 43.74
C GLU A 92 61.39 85.95 44.05
N LYS A 93 60.50 86.56 44.84
CA LYS A 93 59.14 86.04 45.09
C LYS A 93 58.38 85.88 43.77
N LEU A 94 58.36 86.91 42.93
CA LEU A 94 57.66 86.89 41.64
C LEU A 94 58.26 85.87 40.66
N LYS A 95 59.59 85.70 40.63
CA LYS A 95 60.27 84.66 39.85
C LYS A 95 59.95 83.25 40.35
N ASN A 96 59.89 83.04 41.67
CA ASN A 96 59.49 81.77 42.28
C ASN A 96 58.02 81.44 41.98
N GLU A 97 57.13 82.42 42.05
CA GLU A 97 55.72 82.27 41.65
C GLU A 97 55.60 81.95 40.16
N GLN A 98 56.31 82.66 39.28
CA GLN A 98 56.34 82.35 37.84
C GLN A 98 56.84 80.92 37.57
N ALA A 99 57.91 80.47 38.23
CA ALA A 99 58.39 79.10 38.10
C ALA A 99 57.38 78.06 38.60
N ALA A 100 56.68 78.34 39.71
CA ALA A 100 55.60 77.49 40.22
C ALA A 100 54.40 77.43 39.27
N TRP A 101 54.01 78.56 38.67
CA TRP A 101 52.94 78.63 37.67
C TRP A 101 53.32 77.90 36.36
N GLN A 102 54.54 78.09 35.86
CA GLN A 102 55.05 77.35 34.70
C GLN A 102 55.08 75.84 34.96
N THR A 103 55.52 75.41 36.13
CA THR A 103 55.52 74.00 36.54
C THR A 103 54.09 73.43 36.61
N ARG A 104 53.15 74.16 37.22
CA ARG A 104 51.73 73.77 37.26
C ARG A 104 51.12 73.66 35.87
N HIS A 105 51.36 74.65 34.99
CA HIS A 105 50.88 74.63 33.62
C HIS A 105 51.44 73.44 32.83
N HIS A 106 52.74 73.17 32.96
CA HIS A 106 53.38 72.04 32.30
C HIS A 106 52.78 70.70 32.78
N ASN A 107 52.61 70.52 34.09
CA ASN A 107 51.99 69.32 34.64
C ASN A 107 50.53 69.15 34.20
N GLN A 108 49.74 70.23 34.16
CA GLN A 108 48.37 70.20 33.66
C GLN A 108 48.31 69.84 32.17
N GLN A 109 49.24 70.37 31.35
CA GLN A 109 49.29 70.08 29.93
C GLN A 109 49.76 68.65 29.63
N GLN A 110 50.71 68.12 30.42
CA GLN A 110 51.05 66.69 30.38
C GLN A 110 49.84 65.81 30.71
N ALA A 111 49.12 66.13 31.80
CA ALA A 111 47.94 65.39 32.25
C ALA A 111 46.80 65.42 31.21
N LEU A 112 46.56 66.57 30.57
CA LEU A 112 45.61 66.69 29.45
C LEU A 112 46.02 65.78 28.28
N SER A 113 47.28 65.83 27.83
CA SER A 113 47.73 64.97 26.71
C SER A 113 47.68 63.47 27.04
N ALA A 114 47.85 63.11 28.32
CA ALA A 114 47.72 61.73 28.79
C ALA A 114 46.25 61.29 28.80
N ALA A 115 45.33 62.15 29.24
CA ALA A 115 43.89 61.91 29.19
C ALA A 115 43.38 61.80 27.75
N GLU A 116 43.80 62.69 26.84
CA GLU A 116 43.47 62.65 25.41
C GLU A 116 43.92 61.34 24.76
N LYS A 117 45.16 60.89 25.01
CA LYS A 117 45.66 59.59 24.54
C LYS A 117 44.87 58.41 25.11
N HIS A 118 44.44 58.50 26.37
CA HIS A 118 43.65 57.46 27.00
C HIS A 118 42.23 57.39 26.41
N ILE A 119 41.59 58.55 26.19
CA ILE A 119 40.29 58.65 25.51
C ILE A 119 40.39 58.06 24.10
N ALA A 120 41.36 58.47 23.28
CA ALA A 120 41.55 57.92 21.94
C ALA A 120 41.78 56.39 21.92
N SER A 121 42.49 55.86 22.93
CA SER A 121 42.66 54.41 23.11
C SER A 121 41.35 53.70 23.47
N LEU A 122 40.55 54.28 24.36
CA LEU A 122 39.24 53.74 24.75
C LEU A 122 38.22 53.82 23.62
N GLU A 123 38.20 54.90 22.84
CA GLU A 123 37.40 55.04 21.62
C GLU A 123 37.78 53.98 20.58
N GLY A 124 39.08 53.76 20.35
CA GLY A 124 39.58 52.68 19.51
C GLY A 124 39.12 51.30 19.98
N GLN A 125 39.25 51.02 21.28
CA GLN A 125 38.76 49.77 21.88
C GLN A 125 37.24 49.60 21.71
N LEU A 126 36.46 50.65 21.95
CA LEU A 126 35.00 50.64 21.81
C LEU A 126 34.58 50.35 20.36
N VAL A 127 35.23 50.97 19.36
CA VAL A 127 34.99 50.67 17.94
C VAL A 127 35.36 49.23 17.59
N THR A 128 36.47 48.70 18.11
CA THR A 128 36.83 47.27 17.89
C THR A 128 35.83 46.31 18.54
N ALA A 129 35.36 46.60 19.76
CA ALA A 129 34.35 45.79 20.42
C ALA A 129 32.99 45.86 19.71
N GLN A 130 32.57 47.03 19.24
CA GLN A 130 31.33 47.22 18.49
C GLN A 130 31.36 46.50 17.14
N THR A 131 32.47 46.57 16.40
CA THR A 131 32.63 45.84 15.13
C THR A 131 32.69 44.32 15.33
N GLN A 132 33.36 43.83 16.38
CA GLN A 132 33.33 42.41 16.76
C GLN A 132 31.92 41.95 17.15
N GLY A 133 31.17 42.75 17.93
CA GLY A 133 29.78 42.44 18.29
C GLY A 133 28.84 42.40 17.07
N GLN A 134 29.02 43.31 16.11
CA GLN A 134 28.30 43.28 14.83
C GLN A 134 28.68 42.07 13.96
N ALA A 135 29.95 41.65 13.97
CA ALA A 135 30.39 40.45 13.26
C ALA A 135 29.82 39.17 13.91
N ALA A 136 29.85 39.08 15.24
CA ALA A 136 29.31 37.96 16.01
C ALA A 136 27.79 37.81 15.83
N THR A 137 27.04 38.91 15.89
CA THR A 137 25.57 38.89 15.66
C THR A 137 25.21 38.50 14.23
N LYS A 138 25.94 38.97 13.21
CA LYS A 138 25.77 38.51 11.81
C LYS A 138 26.10 37.03 11.64
N ALA A 139 27.17 36.54 12.27
CA ALA A 139 27.54 35.13 12.24
C ALA A 139 26.47 34.25 12.93
N GLN A 140 25.94 34.69 14.08
CA GLN A 140 24.85 34.03 14.78
C GLN A 140 23.58 33.97 13.91
N GLN A 141 23.18 35.08 13.29
CA GLN A 141 22.04 35.13 12.37
C GLN A 141 22.21 34.16 11.19
N ALA A 142 23.38 34.13 10.56
CA ALA A 142 23.68 33.20 9.48
C ALA A 142 23.60 31.73 9.92
N MET A 143 24.08 31.40 11.12
CA MET A 143 23.96 30.06 11.69
C MET A 143 22.50 29.71 12.02
N THR A 144 21.71 30.64 12.60
CA THR A 144 20.28 30.42 12.87
C THR A 144 19.50 30.15 11.59
N ILE A 145 19.74 30.91 10.51
CA ILE A 145 19.12 30.67 9.20
C ILE A 145 19.50 29.28 8.66
N LYS A 146 20.78 28.89 8.79
CA LYS A 146 21.24 27.55 8.37
C LYS A 146 20.60 26.44 9.20
N THR A 147 20.45 26.60 10.51
CA THR A 147 19.76 25.63 11.37
C THR A 147 18.30 25.46 10.97
N ILE A 148 17.56 26.56 10.76
CA ILE A 148 16.16 26.51 10.30
C ILE A 148 16.04 25.81 8.94
N ALA A 149 16.95 26.09 8.00
CA ALA A 149 16.96 25.42 6.70
C ALA A 149 17.21 23.90 6.82
N LEU A 150 18.14 23.48 7.69
CA LEU A 150 18.42 22.07 7.96
C LEU A 150 17.27 21.39 8.72
N GLU A 151 16.60 22.07 9.65
CA GLU A 151 15.40 21.57 10.33
C GLU A 151 14.25 21.36 9.33
N GLN A 152 14.07 22.29 8.38
CA GLN A 152 13.11 22.16 7.30
C GLN A 152 13.45 20.96 6.39
N GLU A 153 14.72 20.79 5.98
CA GLU A 153 15.17 19.64 5.18
C GLU A 153 14.99 18.31 5.93
N VAL A 154 15.31 18.25 7.22
CA VAL A 154 15.06 17.07 8.05
C VAL A 154 13.56 16.78 8.17
N SER A 155 12.70 17.80 8.27
CA SER A 155 11.25 17.59 8.31
C SER A 155 10.67 17.09 6.98
N SER A 156 11.17 17.59 5.84
CA SER A 156 10.70 17.16 4.52
C SER A 156 11.20 15.76 4.16
N LEU A 157 12.44 15.42 4.53
CA LEU A 157 12.96 14.06 4.43
C LEU A 157 12.18 13.08 5.32
N LYS A 158 11.85 13.46 6.56
CA LYS A 158 10.99 12.62 7.43
C LYS A 158 9.61 12.39 6.82
N ALA A 159 8.98 13.44 6.28
CA ALA A 159 7.68 13.32 5.61
C ALA A 159 7.77 12.37 4.40
N LEU A 160 8.80 12.52 3.57
CA LEU A 160 9.07 11.62 2.43
C LEU A 160 9.27 10.17 2.88
N THR A 161 10.05 9.92 3.95
CA THR A 161 10.23 8.57 4.50
C THR A 161 8.88 7.99 4.92
N THR A 162 8.06 8.72 5.69
CA THR A 162 6.73 8.23 6.09
C THR A 162 5.80 7.97 4.90
N GLU A 163 5.89 8.76 3.82
CA GLU A 163 5.15 8.49 2.58
C GLU A 163 5.61 7.19 1.91
N LYS A 164 6.92 6.91 1.90
CA LYS A 164 7.47 5.66 1.34
C LYS A 164 7.17 4.45 2.21
N ASP A 165 7.21 4.58 3.53
CA ASP A 165 6.82 3.50 4.46
C ASP A 165 5.34 3.13 4.26
N ASN A 166 4.45 4.13 4.21
CA ASN A 166 3.02 3.92 3.90
C ASN A 166 2.81 3.28 2.51
N HIS A 167 3.61 3.67 1.51
CA HIS A 167 3.54 3.09 0.17
C HIS A 167 4.02 1.63 0.15
N ILE A 168 5.11 1.30 0.86
CA ILE A 168 5.61 -0.06 1.03
C ILE A 168 4.55 -0.92 1.73
N GLN A 169 3.97 -0.46 2.84
CA GLN A 169 2.89 -1.18 3.52
C GLN A 169 1.69 -1.44 2.58
N SER A 170 1.26 -0.45 1.80
CA SER A 170 0.18 -0.63 0.81
C SER A 170 0.51 -1.63 -0.30
N LEU A 171 1.79 -1.76 -0.68
CA LEU A 171 2.24 -2.79 -1.62
C LEU A 171 2.30 -4.17 -0.96
N GLU A 172 2.77 -4.27 0.28
CA GLU A 172 2.79 -5.50 1.06
C GLU A 172 1.38 -6.05 1.30
N GLU A 173 0.41 -5.20 1.66
CA GLU A 173 -1.00 -5.55 1.78
C GLU A 173 -1.58 -6.09 0.46
N LYS A 174 -1.30 -5.42 -0.67
CA LYS A 174 -1.71 -5.91 -2.01
C LYS A 174 -1.05 -7.25 -2.36
N HIS A 175 0.21 -7.45 -2.02
CA HIS A 175 0.91 -8.71 -2.22
C HIS A 175 0.36 -9.82 -1.32
N GLN A 176 0.00 -9.51 -0.07
CA GLN A 176 -0.63 -10.46 0.84
C GLN A 176 -2.01 -10.87 0.32
N HIS A 177 -2.89 -9.93 -0.02
CA HIS A 177 -4.19 -10.24 -0.63
C HIS A 177 -4.06 -11.03 -1.94
N SER A 178 -3.02 -10.78 -2.75
CA SER A 178 -2.74 -11.56 -3.95
C SER A 178 -2.32 -13.01 -3.63
N ARG A 179 -1.57 -13.22 -2.54
CA ARG A 179 -1.20 -14.57 -2.04
C ARG A 179 -2.41 -15.29 -1.48
N ASP A 180 -3.19 -14.63 -0.62
CA ASP A 180 -4.41 -15.18 -0.01
C ASP A 180 -5.42 -15.59 -1.09
N ALA A 181 -5.64 -14.74 -2.10
CA ALA A 181 -6.51 -15.06 -3.24
C ALA A 181 -6.01 -16.26 -4.06
N LEU A 182 -4.70 -16.40 -4.27
CA LEU A 182 -4.11 -17.56 -4.94
C LEU A 182 -4.20 -18.83 -4.09
N GLU A 183 -4.10 -18.72 -2.76
CA GLU A 183 -4.27 -19.83 -1.83
C GLU A 183 -5.73 -20.31 -1.80
N HIS A 184 -6.69 -19.39 -1.68
CA HIS A 184 -8.11 -19.69 -1.81
C HIS A 184 -8.46 -20.32 -3.17
N TYR A 185 -7.89 -19.82 -4.27
CA TYR A 185 -8.08 -20.43 -5.58
C TYR A 185 -7.51 -21.86 -5.66
N ARG A 186 -6.29 -22.09 -5.16
CA ARG A 186 -5.67 -23.42 -5.10
C ARG A 186 -6.49 -24.39 -4.26
N GLN A 187 -6.95 -23.96 -3.09
CA GLN A 187 -7.79 -24.75 -2.20
C GLN A 187 -9.15 -25.06 -2.83
N SER A 188 -9.79 -24.08 -3.49
CA SER A 188 -11.05 -24.28 -4.21
C SER A 188 -10.91 -25.29 -5.36
N VAL A 189 -9.86 -25.19 -6.17
CA VAL A 189 -9.57 -26.17 -7.24
C VAL A 189 -9.26 -27.56 -6.68
N LYS A 190 -8.55 -27.64 -5.56
CA LYS A 190 -8.30 -28.91 -4.85
C LYS A 190 -9.61 -29.54 -4.38
N GLU A 191 -10.46 -28.80 -3.68
CA GLU A 191 -11.76 -29.28 -3.21
C GLU A 191 -12.69 -29.68 -4.35
N GLN A 192 -12.66 -28.96 -5.48
CA GLN A 192 -13.42 -29.34 -6.67
C GLN A 192 -12.97 -30.71 -7.19
N ARG A 193 -11.66 -30.92 -7.35
CA ARG A 193 -11.10 -32.21 -7.78
C ARG A 193 -11.40 -33.34 -6.81
N GLU A 194 -11.31 -33.09 -5.51
CA GLU A 194 -11.69 -34.07 -4.48
C GLU A 194 -13.18 -34.43 -4.58
N LYS A 195 -14.08 -33.44 -4.73
CA LYS A 195 -15.53 -33.66 -4.93
C LYS A 195 -15.83 -34.43 -6.23
N GLU A 196 -15.12 -34.15 -7.31
CA GLU A 196 -15.21 -34.89 -8.58
C GLU A 196 -14.71 -36.33 -8.43
N GLN A 197 -13.58 -36.54 -7.75
CA GLN A 197 -13.03 -37.86 -7.47
C GLN A 197 -13.99 -38.71 -6.62
N TYR A 198 -14.56 -38.16 -5.54
CA TYR A 198 -15.57 -38.86 -4.72
C TYR A 198 -16.82 -39.24 -5.53
N ARG A 199 -17.29 -38.37 -6.42
CA ARG A 199 -18.42 -38.68 -7.33
C ARG A 199 -18.09 -39.81 -8.29
N HIS A 200 -16.91 -39.79 -8.90
CA HIS A 200 -16.48 -40.84 -9.81
C HIS A 200 -16.25 -42.17 -9.08
N GLU A 201 -15.69 -42.16 -7.88
CA GLU A 201 -15.53 -43.36 -7.06
C GLU A 201 -16.91 -43.95 -6.66
N GLN A 202 -17.87 -43.11 -6.28
CA GLN A 202 -19.25 -43.55 -6.01
C GLN A 202 -19.91 -44.17 -7.26
N GLN A 203 -19.75 -43.56 -8.44
CA GLN A 203 -20.25 -44.11 -9.71
C GLN A 203 -19.61 -45.46 -10.04
N ILE A 204 -18.29 -45.60 -9.84
CA ILE A 204 -17.58 -46.87 -10.05
C ILE A 204 -18.10 -47.94 -9.09
N GLN A 205 -18.31 -47.62 -7.82
CA GLN A 205 -18.87 -48.56 -6.83
C GLN A 205 -20.30 -48.99 -7.18
N GLN A 206 -21.13 -48.06 -7.68
CA GLN A 206 -22.49 -48.37 -8.17
C GLN A 206 -22.45 -49.33 -9.36
N LEU A 207 -21.68 -49.00 -10.42
CA LEU A 207 -21.53 -49.86 -11.60
C LEU A 207 -20.94 -51.24 -11.24
N GLN A 208 -19.98 -51.32 -10.31
CA GLN A 208 -19.48 -52.60 -9.80
C GLN A 208 -20.54 -53.41 -9.03
N SER A 209 -21.47 -52.74 -8.35
CA SER A 209 -22.63 -53.38 -7.71
C SER A 209 -23.60 -53.95 -8.76
N GLU A 210 -23.94 -53.14 -9.77
CA GLU A 210 -24.81 -53.54 -10.88
C GLU A 210 -24.21 -54.71 -11.68
N ILE A 211 -22.91 -54.67 -12.00
CA ILE A 211 -22.20 -55.78 -12.67
C ILE A 211 -22.28 -57.06 -11.82
N ARG A 212 -22.12 -56.99 -10.50
CA ARG A 212 -22.27 -58.16 -9.61
C ARG A 212 -23.71 -58.69 -9.61
N GLN A 213 -24.71 -57.82 -9.56
CA GLN A 213 -26.13 -58.21 -9.63
C GLN A 213 -26.50 -58.84 -10.99
N LEU A 214 -26.04 -58.26 -12.09
CA LEU A 214 -26.25 -58.79 -13.45
C LEU A 214 -25.56 -60.15 -13.64
N ASN A 215 -24.32 -60.32 -13.14
CA ASN A 215 -23.63 -61.61 -13.17
C ASN A 215 -24.35 -62.67 -12.32
N GLN A 216 -24.90 -62.30 -11.15
CA GLN A 216 -25.72 -63.20 -10.34
C GLN A 216 -27.01 -63.59 -11.08
N MET A 217 -27.71 -62.63 -11.70
CA MET A 217 -28.90 -62.90 -12.50
C MET A 217 -28.60 -63.79 -13.70
N LEU A 218 -27.48 -63.56 -14.40
CA LEU A 218 -27.03 -64.37 -15.52
C LEU A 218 -26.72 -65.81 -15.09
N SER A 219 -26.06 -66.00 -13.94
CA SER A 219 -25.80 -67.31 -13.35
C SER A 219 -27.10 -68.07 -13.05
N VAL A 220 -28.10 -67.40 -12.45
CA VAL A 220 -29.44 -67.97 -12.23
C VAL A 220 -30.12 -68.33 -13.56
N LYS A 221 -30.10 -67.44 -14.56
CA LYS A 221 -30.70 -67.72 -15.88
C LYS A 221 -29.99 -68.85 -16.62
N GLN A 222 -28.68 -68.99 -16.45
CA GLN A 222 -27.93 -70.11 -17.00
C GLN A 222 -28.32 -71.42 -16.30
N ALA A 223 -28.52 -71.41 -14.97
CA ALA A 223 -29.06 -72.55 -14.25
C ALA A 223 -30.47 -72.93 -14.75
N ASP A 224 -31.39 -71.97 -14.88
CA ASP A 224 -32.75 -72.16 -15.44
C ASP A 224 -32.67 -72.83 -16.83
N ILE A 225 -31.82 -72.34 -17.73
CA ILE A 225 -31.61 -72.90 -19.07
C ILE A 225 -31.06 -74.33 -19.00
N THR A 226 -30.10 -74.63 -18.11
CA THR A 226 -29.60 -76.00 -17.96
C THR A 226 -30.65 -76.97 -17.42
N GLN A 227 -31.56 -76.51 -16.55
CA GLN A 227 -32.68 -77.31 -16.08
C GLN A 227 -33.67 -77.57 -17.22
N LEU A 228 -34.12 -76.53 -17.93
CA LEU A 228 -35.02 -76.67 -19.08
C LEU A 228 -34.43 -77.58 -20.16
N ASN A 229 -33.12 -77.55 -20.41
CA ASN A 229 -32.47 -78.47 -21.34
C ASN A 229 -32.48 -79.93 -20.87
N ARG A 230 -32.36 -80.19 -19.55
CA ARG A 230 -32.51 -81.54 -18.99
C ARG A 230 -33.96 -82.03 -19.09
N ASP A 231 -34.92 -81.16 -18.77
CA ASP A 231 -36.35 -81.48 -18.86
C ASP A 231 -36.76 -81.74 -20.32
N ASN A 232 -36.28 -80.93 -21.27
CA ASN A 232 -36.46 -81.17 -22.71
C ASN A 232 -35.84 -82.50 -23.16
N ALA A 233 -34.61 -82.83 -22.73
CA ALA A 233 -33.99 -84.11 -23.05
C ALA A 233 -34.81 -85.28 -22.51
N ARG A 234 -35.32 -85.17 -21.28
CA ARG A 234 -36.22 -86.15 -20.67
C ARG A 234 -37.52 -86.31 -21.46
N LEU A 235 -38.19 -85.21 -21.81
CA LEU A 235 -39.41 -85.24 -22.62
C LEU A 235 -39.16 -85.86 -24.01
N VAL A 236 -38.00 -85.62 -24.63
CA VAL A 236 -37.61 -86.29 -25.89
C VAL A 236 -37.42 -87.80 -25.69
N THR A 237 -36.85 -88.25 -24.57
CA THR A 237 -36.77 -89.70 -24.27
C THR A 237 -38.15 -90.31 -24.03
N GLU A 238 -39.01 -89.67 -23.23
CA GLU A 238 -40.38 -90.13 -22.98
C GLU A 238 -41.21 -90.18 -24.28
N LEU A 239 -41.10 -89.18 -25.16
CA LEU A 239 -41.73 -89.19 -26.48
C LEU A 239 -41.17 -90.29 -27.41
N SER A 240 -39.87 -90.60 -27.32
CA SER A 240 -39.26 -91.71 -28.07
C SER A 240 -39.77 -93.06 -27.59
N GLU A 241 -39.93 -93.24 -26.29
CA GLU A 241 -40.51 -94.45 -25.69
C GLU A 241 -42.00 -94.60 -26.04
N ILE A 242 -42.79 -93.53 -25.92
CA ILE A 242 -44.20 -93.53 -26.33
C ILE A 242 -44.33 -93.85 -27.82
N ARG A 243 -43.46 -93.31 -28.69
CA ARG A 243 -43.44 -93.66 -30.13
C ARG A 243 -43.12 -95.13 -30.38
N LYS A 244 -42.18 -95.72 -29.62
CA LYS A 244 -41.89 -97.17 -29.68
C LYS A 244 -43.10 -97.99 -29.22
N GLN A 245 -43.70 -97.64 -28.08
CA GLN A 245 -44.91 -98.31 -27.58
C GLN A 245 -46.06 -98.22 -28.57
N LEU A 246 -46.30 -97.03 -29.14
CA LEU A 246 -47.31 -96.81 -30.17
C LEU A 246 -47.05 -97.67 -31.41
N SER A 247 -45.82 -97.76 -31.91
CA SER A 247 -45.46 -98.66 -33.02
C SER A 247 -45.68 -100.14 -32.68
N ILE A 248 -45.35 -100.58 -31.45
CA ILE A 248 -45.66 -101.94 -30.98
C ILE A 248 -47.17 -102.18 -30.97
N VAL A 249 -47.97 -101.24 -30.44
CA VAL A 249 -49.43 -101.32 -30.43
C VAL A 249 -50.00 -101.32 -31.84
N GLU A 250 -49.51 -100.49 -32.75
CA GLU A 250 -49.91 -100.47 -34.17
C GLU A 250 -49.62 -101.81 -34.87
N THR A 251 -48.45 -102.41 -34.65
CA THR A 251 -48.14 -103.74 -35.22
C THR A 251 -48.98 -104.85 -34.59
N ALA A 252 -49.30 -104.78 -33.29
CA ALA A 252 -50.22 -105.71 -32.64
C ALA A 252 -51.65 -105.55 -33.15
N LEU A 253 -52.13 -104.31 -33.34
CA LEU A 253 -53.44 -103.99 -33.87
C LEU A 253 -53.55 -104.41 -35.34
N LYS A 254 -52.48 -104.26 -36.13
CA LYS A 254 -52.40 -104.79 -37.50
C LYS A 254 -52.50 -106.32 -37.51
N LYS A 255 -51.71 -107.02 -36.69
CA LYS A 255 -51.82 -108.48 -36.52
C LYS A 255 -53.23 -108.91 -36.09
N TYR A 256 -53.85 -108.18 -35.16
CA TYR A 256 -55.21 -108.47 -34.70
C TYR A 256 -56.24 -108.30 -35.82
N LYS A 257 -56.13 -107.22 -36.62
CA LYS A 257 -56.94 -107.01 -37.83
C LYS A 257 -56.73 -108.10 -38.88
N ASP A 258 -55.50 -108.55 -39.08
CA ASP A 258 -55.21 -109.64 -40.02
C ASP A 258 -55.77 -110.98 -39.50
N THR A 259 -55.68 -111.28 -38.19
CA THR A 259 -56.36 -112.44 -37.60
C THR A 259 -57.88 -112.33 -37.63
N GLN A 260 -58.44 -111.13 -37.48
CA GLN A 260 -59.87 -110.88 -37.59
C GLN A 260 -60.34 -111.12 -39.02
N LYS A 261 -59.65 -110.57 -40.03
CA LYS A 261 -59.94 -110.89 -41.45
C LYS A 261 -59.89 -112.39 -41.74
N ASN A 262 -58.86 -113.09 -41.26
CA ASN A 262 -58.75 -114.54 -41.44
C ASN A 262 -59.89 -115.30 -40.70
N ALA A 263 -60.44 -114.75 -39.62
CA ALA A 263 -61.61 -115.30 -38.94
C ALA A 263 -62.91 -114.98 -39.69
N ASP A 264 -63.07 -113.76 -40.21
CA ASP A 264 -64.20 -113.35 -41.03
C ASP A 264 -64.25 -114.16 -42.35
N GLU A 265 -63.10 -114.40 -43.00
CA GLU A 265 -62.97 -115.28 -44.16
C GLU A 265 -63.37 -116.73 -43.83
N LYS A 266 -62.97 -117.25 -42.66
CA LYS A 266 -63.42 -118.57 -42.18
C LYS A 266 -64.92 -118.60 -41.89
N ILE A 267 -65.48 -117.54 -41.33
CA ILE A 267 -66.93 -117.41 -41.09
C ILE A 267 -67.67 -117.39 -42.43
N ILE A 268 -67.17 -116.66 -43.44
CA ILE A 268 -67.73 -116.66 -44.80
C ILE A 268 -67.67 -118.06 -45.41
N LEU A 269 -66.52 -118.75 -45.34
CA LEU A 269 -66.38 -120.13 -45.83
C LEU A 269 -67.38 -121.08 -45.15
N LEU A 270 -67.42 -121.09 -43.81
CA LEU A 270 -68.38 -121.90 -43.05
C LEU A 270 -69.84 -121.52 -43.37
N THR A 271 -70.14 -120.24 -43.60
CA THR A 271 -71.49 -119.79 -44.02
C THR A 271 -71.83 -120.30 -45.42
N THR A 272 -70.88 -120.32 -46.36
CA THR A 272 -71.10 -120.92 -47.69
C THR A 272 -71.25 -122.44 -47.61
N GLU A 273 -70.55 -123.10 -46.70
CA GLU A 273 -70.65 -124.55 -46.49
C GLU A 273 -71.99 -124.93 -45.83
N ILE A 274 -72.44 -124.16 -44.82
CA ILE A 274 -73.78 -124.28 -44.24
C ILE A 274 -74.87 -124.03 -45.29
N ASN A 275 -74.75 -122.98 -46.11
CA ASN A 275 -75.70 -122.71 -47.20
C ASN A 275 -75.73 -123.84 -48.25
N ASN A 276 -74.58 -124.46 -48.55
CA ASN A 276 -74.53 -125.63 -49.44
C ASN A 276 -75.15 -126.88 -48.79
N GLN A 277 -74.92 -127.10 -47.49
CA GLN A 277 -75.58 -128.17 -46.75
C GLN A 277 -77.10 -127.95 -46.66
N GLN A 278 -77.56 -126.71 -46.48
CA GLN A 278 -78.98 -126.34 -46.53
C GLN A 278 -79.58 -126.60 -47.91
N LYS A 279 -78.92 -126.24 -49.01
CA LYS A 279 -79.36 -126.62 -50.37
C LYS A 279 -79.48 -128.14 -50.54
N ILE A 280 -78.51 -128.91 -50.05
CA ILE A 280 -78.56 -130.38 -50.08
C ILE A 280 -79.72 -130.93 -49.24
N ILE A 281 -80.05 -130.27 -48.13
CA ILE A 281 -81.23 -130.61 -47.30
C ILE A 281 -82.52 -130.25 -48.06
N ASP A 282 -82.61 -129.06 -48.67
CA ASP A 282 -83.77 -128.62 -49.46
C ASP A 282 -84.02 -129.50 -50.70
N ASP A 283 -82.96 -129.96 -51.35
CA ASP A 283 -83.09 -130.87 -52.49
C ASP A 283 -83.45 -132.29 -52.01
N LYS A 284 -82.99 -132.72 -50.83
CA LYS A 284 -83.46 -133.96 -50.19
C LYS A 284 -84.91 -133.88 -49.70
N THR A 285 -85.39 -132.75 -49.20
CA THR A 285 -86.80 -132.59 -48.79
C THR A 285 -87.73 -132.53 -50.00
N LYS A 286 -87.33 -131.90 -51.11
CA LYS A 286 -88.03 -132.02 -52.41
C LYS A 286 -88.04 -133.46 -52.94
N LEU A 287 -86.93 -134.19 -52.81
CA LEU A 287 -86.87 -135.59 -53.21
C LEU A 287 -87.80 -136.45 -52.34
N LEU A 288 -87.83 -136.21 -51.02
CA LEU A 288 -88.73 -136.87 -50.08
C LEU A 288 -90.20 -136.53 -50.36
N SER A 289 -90.54 -135.28 -50.68
CA SER A 289 -91.92 -134.93 -51.06
C SER A 289 -92.31 -135.61 -52.37
N HIS A 290 -91.43 -135.63 -53.37
CA HIS A 290 -91.73 -136.31 -54.63
C HIS A 290 -91.85 -137.83 -54.47
N LEU A 291 -91.02 -138.46 -53.63
CA LEU A 291 -91.17 -139.87 -53.25
C LEU A 291 -92.47 -140.13 -52.47
N ASN A 292 -92.90 -139.21 -51.61
CA ASN A 292 -94.16 -139.30 -50.90
C ASN A 292 -95.37 -139.17 -51.86
N ASP A 293 -95.32 -138.24 -52.82
CA ASP A 293 -96.33 -138.08 -53.86
C ASP A 293 -96.41 -139.32 -54.77
N GLN A 294 -95.26 -139.94 -55.08
CA GLN A 294 -95.20 -141.21 -55.80
C GLN A 294 -95.74 -142.39 -54.95
N LEU A 295 -95.51 -142.38 -53.64
CA LEU A 295 -96.07 -143.38 -52.72
C LEU A 295 -97.60 -143.27 -52.66
N GLU A 296 -98.13 -142.06 -52.51
CA GLU A 296 -99.58 -141.82 -52.57
C GLU A 296 -100.20 -142.22 -53.91
N ALA A 297 -99.51 -141.96 -55.03
CA ALA A 297 -99.96 -142.39 -56.35
C ALA A 297 -99.96 -143.93 -56.49
N SER A 298 -98.95 -144.59 -55.92
CA SER A 298 -98.83 -146.05 -55.88
C SER A 298 -99.91 -146.69 -55.00
N ASP A 299 -100.20 -146.12 -53.82
CA ASP A 299 -101.28 -146.60 -52.96
C ASP A 299 -102.67 -146.38 -53.59
N LYS A 300 -102.89 -145.25 -54.27
CA LYS A 300 -104.11 -145.01 -55.08
C LYS A 300 -104.25 -146.01 -56.23
N ALA A 301 -103.15 -146.43 -56.86
CA ALA A 301 -103.15 -147.47 -57.90
C ALA A 301 -103.37 -148.88 -57.31
N LYS A 302 -102.76 -149.18 -56.16
CA LYS A 302 -102.92 -150.44 -55.43
C LYS A 302 -104.35 -150.64 -54.94
N HIS A 303 -104.99 -149.58 -54.43
CA HIS A 303 -106.38 -149.64 -53.99
C HIS A 303 -107.37 -149.84 -55.16
N LYS A 304 -107.06 -149.33 -56.36
CA LYS A 304 -107.79 -149.71 -57.59
C LYS A 304 -107.65 -151.21 -57.91
N LEU A 305 -106.43 -151.74 -57.88
CA LEU A 305 -106.18 -153.16 -58.12
C LEU A 305 -106.85 -154.07 -57.08
N GLU A 306 -106.94 -153.64 -55.82
CA GLU A 306 -107.68 -154.36 -54.77
C GLU A 306 -109.20 -154.42 -55.07
N ILE A 307 -109.79 -153.33 -55.59
CA ILE A 307 -111.19 -153.30 -56.01
C ILE A 307 -111.43 -154.22 -57.23
N ASP A 308 -110.53 -154.21 -58.22
CA ASP A 308 -110.62 -155.06 -59.40
C ASP A 308 -110.46 -156.56 -59.06
N ILE A 309 -109.62 -156.91 -58.07
CA ILE A 309 -109.48 -158.28 -57.56
C ILE A 309 -110.76 -158.76 -56.86
N VAL A 310 -111.42 -157.91 -56.08
CA VAL A 310 -112.71 -158.25 -55.43
C VAL A 310 -113.82 -158.43 -56.48
N ALA A 311 -113.81 -157.68 -57.57
CA ALA A 311 -114.73 -157.87 -58.69
C ALA A 311 -114.49 -159.22 -59.40
N LEU A 312 -113.24 -159.56 -59.72
CA LEU A 312 -112.91 -160.85 -60.37
C LEU A 312 -113.14 -162.07 -59.47
N GLN A 313 -113.01 -161.93 -58.15
CA GLN A 313 -113.32 -163.00 -57.19
C GLN A 313 -114.82 -163.27 -57.06
N THR A 314 -115.69 -162.28 -57.29
CA THR A 314 -117.15 -162.51 -57.31
C THR A 314 -117.65 -163.12 -58.63
N GLU A 315 -116.99 -162.84 -59.78
CA GLU A 315 -117.28 -163.56 -61.03
C GLU A 315 -116.83 -165.04 -60.99
N LEU A 316 -115.71 -165.35 -60.33
CA LEU A 316 -115.24 -166.73 -60.17
C LEU A 316 -116.17 -167.58 -59.27
N ALA A 317 -116.79 -166.97 -58.25
CA ALA A 317 -117.74 -167.64 -57.37
C ALA A 317 -119.06 -168.06 -58.07
N LEU A 318 -119.39 -167.46 -59.21
CA LEU A 318 -120.58 -167.79 -60.00
C LEU A 318 -120.34 -168.83 -61.10
N LYS A 319 -119.08 -169.14 -61.45
CA LYS A 319 -118.74 -170.10 -62.53
C LYS A 319 -118.49 -171.54 -62.08
N THR A 320 -118.25 -171.80 -60.79
CA THR A 320 -118.05 -173.16 -60.25
C THR A 320 -119.34 -173.83 -59.74
N GLN A 321 -120.52 -173.29 -60.07
CA GLN A 321 -121.83 -173.84 -59.69
C GLN A 321 -122.54 -174.66 -60.79
N PHE A 322 -121.89 -175.00 -61.91
CA PHE A 322 -122.58 -175.64 -63.06
C PHE A 322 -121.87 -176.82 -63.76
N ILE A 323 -120.75 -177.31 -63.22
CA ILE A 323 -119.94 -178.46 -63.71
C ILE A 323 -119.24 -179.01 -62.44
N GLU A 324 -119.28 -180.28 -62.02
CA GLU A 324 -119.92 -181.58 -62.39
C GLU A 324 -120.44 -182.20 -61.06
N LYS A 325 -121.31 -183.21 -60.90
CA LYS A 325 -122.02 -184.22 -61.72
C LYS A 325 -121.22 -185.15 -62.64
#